data_AF-A0A0V0ZEA8-F1
#
_entry.id   AF-A0A0V0ZEA8-F1
#
_cell.length_a   1.000
_cell.length_b   1.000
_cell.length_c   1.000
_cell.angle_alpha   90.00
_cell.angle_beta   90.00
_cell.angle_gamma   90.00
#
_symmetry.space_group_name_H-M   'P 1'
#
loop_
_entity.id
_entity.type
_entity.pdbx_description
1 polymer ?
#
loop_
_entity_poly.entity_id
_entity_poly.type
_entity_poly.pdbx_seq_one_letter_code
_entity_poly.pdbx_strand_id
1 'polypeptide(L)'
;MMSGMATNSDLGKPVIAKLNSLNYQLWKLKMKVPLMRDGLWDLVSQPKPCPISEDWSRKECKAIAAICLTVEDDHLIHFAQLQTAREM
;
A
#
# COMPACT_ATOMS: atom_id res chain seq x y z
N MET A 1 -21.82 -32.17 6.86
CA MET A 1 -21.22 -31.86 5.54
C MET A 1 -21.36 -30.36 5.30
N MET A 2 -20.33 -29.75 4.70
CA MET A 2 -19.96 -28.33 4.69
C MET A 2 -21.10 -27.29 4.70
N SER A 3 -21.08 -26.41 5.71
CA SER A 3 -21.62 -25.05 5.58
C SER A 3 -20.62 -24.26 4.72
N GLY A 4 -21.03 -23.92 3.50
CA GLY A 4 -20.26 -23.06 2.62
C GLY A 4 -20.11 -21.69 3.28
N MET A 5 -18.95 -21.44 3.89
CA MET A 5 -18.49 -20.08 4.17
C MET A 5 -18.48 -19.36 2.83
N ALA A 6 -19.46 -18.48 2.63
CA ALA A 6 -19.37 -17.45 1.61
C ALA A 6 -18.08 -16.69 1.91
N THR A 7 -17.03 -17.00 1.17
CA THR A 7 -15.85 -16.16 1.08
C THR A 7 -16.39 -14.82 0.65
N ASN A 8 -16.21 -13.81 1.50
CA ASN A 8 -16.55 -12.42 1.24
C ASN A 8 -15.63 -11.95 0.10
N SER A 9 -15.91 -12.47 -1.09
CA SER A 9 -15.11 -12.36 -2.29
C SER A 9 -15.67 -11.18 -3.06
N ASP A 10 -14.79 -10.24 -3.34
CA ASP A 10 -14.99 -9.25 -4.38
C ASP A 10 -16.04 -8.16 -4.06
N LEU A 11 -15.89 -7.48 -2.92
CA LEU A 11 -16.21 -6.05 -2.94
C LEU A 11 -15.16 -5.40 -3.85
N GLY A 12 -15.51 -5.32 -5.14
CA GLY A 12 -14.65 -5.04 -6.28
C GLY A 12 -13.41 -4.24 -5.90
N LYS A 13 -12.24 -4.88 -6.00
CA LYS A 13 -10.96 -4.26 -5.63
C LYS A 13 -10.92 -2.88 -6.29
N PRO A 14 -10.85 -1.79 -5.52
CA PRO A 14 -10.88 -0.46 -6.11
C PRO A 14 -9.70 -0.37 -7.08
N VAL A 15 -10.02 -0.20 -8.36
CA VAL A 15 -9.01 -0.06 -9.41
C VAL A 15 -8.37 1.31 -9.22
N ILE A 16 -7.24 1.34 -8.52
CA ILE A 16 -6.37 2.50 -8.45
C ILE A 16 -5.62 2.52 -9.78
N ALA A 17 -5.87 3.56 -10.58
CA ALA A 17 -5.09 3.80 -11.79
C ALA A 17 -3.61 3.92 -11.39
N LYS A 18 -2.71 3.26 -12.13
CA LYS A 18 -1.28 3.29 -11.77
C LYS A 18 -0.74 4.73 -11.76
N LEU A 19 0.19 5.01 -10.85
CA LEU A 19 0.85 6.31 -10.74
C LEU A 19 1.64 6.62 -12.00
N ASN A 20 1.39 7.78 -12.58
CA ASN A 20 2.13 8.37 -13.68
C ASN A 20 2.36 9.86 -13.45
N SER A 21 3.01 10.52 -14.43
CA SER A 21 3.43 11.92 -14.33
C SER A 21 2.29 12.92 -14.23
N LEU A 22 1.05 12.50 -14.52
CA LEU A 22 -0.13 13.38 -14.59
C LEU A 22 -1.11 13.18 -13.45
N ASN A 23 -1.05 12.07 -12.71
CA ASN A 23 -2.12 11.67 -11.79
C ASN A 23 -1.74 11.58 -10.30
N TYR A 24 -0.54 12.04 -9.92
CA TYR A 24 -0.01 11.88 -8.55
C TYR A 24 -0.99 12.30 -7.44
N GLN A 25 -1.62 13.47 -7.54
CA GLN A 25 -2.55 13.95 -6.50
C GLN A 25 -3.76 13.02 -6.32
N LEU A 26 -4.33 12.55 -7.44
CA LEU A 26 -5.48 11.64 -7.42
C LEU A 26 -5.08 10.24 -6.98
N TRP A 27 -3.93 9.75 -7.45
CA TRP A 27 -3.35 8.47 -7.03
C TRP A 27 -3.12 8.46 -5.52
N LYS A 28 -2.48 9.51 -4.98
CA LYS A 28 -2.21 9.65 -3.55
C LYS A 28 -3.48 9.60 -2.71
N LEU A 29 -4.54 10.32 -3.13
CA LEU A 29 -5.82 10.29 -2.46
C LEU A 29 -6.46 8.90 -2.51
N LYS A 30 -6.45 8.23 -3.67
CA LYS A 30 -7.01 6.89 -3.83
C LYS A 30 -6.22 5.83 -3.06
N MET A 31 -4.90 5.96 -2.96
CA MET A 31 -4.03 5.03 -2.25
C MET A 31 -4.14 5.16 -0.73
N LYS A 32 -4.46 6.36 -0.22
CA LYS A 32 -4.77 6.56 1.19
C LYS A 32 -5.92 5.69 1.69
N VAL A 33 -6.95 5.47 0.85
CA VAL A 33 -8.15 4.70 1.21
C VAL A 33 -7.84 3.23 1.58
N PRO A 34 -7.21 2.40 0.72
CA PRO A 34 -6.87 1.02 1.08
C PRO A 34 -5.82 0.94 2.20
N LEU A 35 -4.87 1.88 2.28
CA LEU A 35 -3.91 1.91 3.39
C LEU A 35 -4.60 2.18 4.73
N MET A 36 -5.58 3.08 4.78
CA MET A 36 -6.39 3.31 5.98
C MET A 36 -7.25 2.10 6.33
N ARG A 37 -7.95 1.53 5.35
CA ARG A 37 -8.79 0.33 5.53
C ARG A 37 -7.99 -0.85 6.11
N ASP A 38 -6.74 -1.00 5.67
CA ASP A 38 -5.87 -2.10 6.08
C ASP A 38 -5.00 -1.78 7.32
N GLY A 39 -5.14 -0.58 7.92
CA GLY A 39 -4.37 -0.16 9.09
C GLY A 39 -2.87 0.09 8.81
N LEU A 40 -2.54 0.48 7.58
CA LEU A 40 -1.17 0.70 7.09
C LEU A 40 -0.82 2.18 6.93
N TRP A 41 -1.80 3.09 7.02
CA TRP A 41 -1.60 4.52 6.79
C TRP A 41 -0.56 5.16 7.74
N ASP A 42 -0.42 4.64 8.96
CA ASP A 42 0.56 5.16 9.91
C ASP A 42 1.99 4.94 9.43
N LEU A 43 2.25 3.87 8.66
CA LEU A 43 3.58 3.58 8.11
C LEU A 43 4.06 4.60 7.09
N VAL A 44 3.13 5.21 6.34
CA VAL A 44 3.45 6.23 5.34
C VAL A 44 3.44 7.64 5.93
N SER A 45 2.76 7.84 7.06
CA SER A 45 2.56 9.18 7.66
C SER A 45 3.45 9.44 8.87
N GLN A 46 3.92 8.40 9.55
CA GLN A 46 4.75 8.50 10.74
C GLN A 46 6.20 8.09 10.45
N PRO A 47 7.18 8.65 11.19
CA PRO A 47 8.55 8.18 11.11
C PRO A 47 8.67 6.71 11.50
N LYS A 48 9.64 6.03 10.89
CA LYS A 48 10.03 4.67 11.25
C LYS A 48 10.38 4.61 12.75
N PRO A 49 9.74 3.73 13.53
CA PRO A 49 9.99 3.62 14.96
C PRO A 49 11.32 2.92 15.24
N CYS A 50 11.92 3.28 16.37
CA CYS A 50 13.07 2.60 16.97
C CYS A 50 12.73 2.28 18.44
N PRO A 51 12.70 1.01 18.87
CA PRO A 51 13.01 -0.21 18.10
C PRO A 51 11.89 -0.61 17.12
N ILE A 52 12.26 -1.37 16.08
CA ILE A 52 11.30 -1.94 15.12
C ILE A 52 10.70 -3.21 15.73
N SER A 53 9.37 -3.29 15.77
CA SER A 53 8.68 -4.53 16.13
C SER A 53 8.46 -5.43 14.91
N GLU A 54 8.31 -6.74 15.13
CA GLU A 54 8.01 -7.68 14.06
C GLU A 54 6.68 -7.35 13.35
N ASP A 55 5.67 -6.91 14.11
CA ASP A 55 4.39 -6.48 13.55
C ASP A 55 4.54 -5.26 12.63
N TRP A 56 5.38 -4.29 13.02
CA TRP A 56 5.70 -3.14 12.18
C TRP A 56 6.36 -3.59 10.87
N SER A 57 7.37 -4.45 10.95
CA SER A 57 8.09 -4.97 9.77
C SER A 57 7.15 -5.68 8.78
N ARG A 58 6.24 -6.52 9.29
CA ARG A 58 5.23 -7.20 8.45
C ARG A 58 4.28 -6.23 7.78
N LYS A 59 3.78 -5.24 8.52
CA LYS A 59 2.89 -4.20 7.95
C LYS A 59 3.64 -3.33 6.94
N GLU A 60 4.92 -3.06 7.18
CA GLU A 60 5.79 -2.29 6.27
C GLU A 60 5.92 -2.97 4.92
N CYS A 61 6.26 -4.26 4.90
CA CYS A 61 6.30 -5.05 3.66
C CYS A 61 4.96 -5.02 2.91
N LYS A 62 3.84 -5.07 3.65
CA LYS A 62 2.50 -5.00 3.06
C LYS A 62 2.20 -3.62 2.45
N ALA A 63 2.60 -2.54 3.13
CA ALA A 63 2.41 -1.17 2.64
C ALA A 63 3.23 -0.92 1.37
N ILE A 64 4.51 -1.30 1.38
CA ILE A 64 5.41 -1.23 0.22
C ILE A 64 4.81 -1.99 -0.97
N ALA A 65 4.40 -3.24 -0.76
CA ALA A 65 3.80 -4.05 -1.83
C ALA A 65 2.54 -3.39 -2.40
N ALA A 66 1.67 -2.87 -1.53
CA ALA A 66 0.44 -2.20 -1.96
C ALA A 66 0.73 -0.93 -2.79
N ILE A 67 1.73 -0.14 -2.40
CA ILE A 67 2.16 1.06 -3.11
C ILE A 67 2.76 0.68 -4.48
N CYS A 68 3.79 -0.18 -4.50
CA CYS A 68 4.50 -0.55 -5.73
C CYS A 68 3.58 -1.18 -6.80
N LEU A 69 2.59 -1.98 -6.40
CA LEU A 69 1.62 -2.59 -7.33
C LEU A 69 0.73 -1.56 -8.05
N THR A 70 0.69 -0.32 -7.56
CA THR A 70 -0.10 0.77 -8.13
C THR A 70 0.77 1.84 -8.80
N VAL A 71 2.03 1.55 -9.13
CA VAL A 71 2.95 2.47 -9.81
C VAL A 71 3.29 1.92 -11.19
N GLU A 72 3.47 2.80 -12.18
CA GLU A 72 3.97 2.42 -13.51
C GLU A 72 5.46 2.06 -13.45
N ASP A 73 5.90 1.13 -14.31
CA ASP A 73 7.24 0.54 -14.23
C ASP A 73 8.36 1.60 -14.39
N ASP A 74 8.14 2.61 -15.22
CA ASP A 74 9.07 3.74 -15.42
C ASP A 74 9.31 4.53 -14.12
N HIS A 75 8.33 4.56 -13.22
CA HIS A 75 8.42 5.23 -11.93
C HIS A 75 8.91 4.30 -10.81
N LEU A 76 8.74 2.98 -10.94
CA LEU A 76 9.21 2.00 -9.96
C LEU A 76 10.74 2.03 -9.78
N ILE A 77 11.49 2.42 -10.81
CA ILE A 77 12.95 2.56 -10.74
C ILE A 77 13.35 3.53 -9.63
N HIS A 78 12.58 4.61 -9.43
CA HIS A 78 12.83 5.59 -8.38
C HIS A 78 12.54 5.02 -6.98
N PHE A 79 11.73 3.98 -6.87
CA PHE A 79 11.31 3.39 -5.60
C PHE A 79 12.31 2.33 -5.11
N ALA A 80 13.12 1.76 -6.01
CA ALA A 80 14.07 0.70 -5.69
C ALA A 80 15.14 1.09 -4.65
N GLN A 81 15.42 2.38 -4.50
CA GLN A 81 16.41 2.91 -3.54
C GLN A 81 15.80 3.28 -2.19
N LEU A 82 14.47 3.30 -2.09
CA LEU A 82 13.74 3.72 -0.91
C LEU A 82 13.59 2.55 0.04
N GLN A 83 13.72 2.79 1.35
CA GLN A 83 13.75 1.73 2.36
C GLN A 83 12.43 1.58 3.08
N THR A 84 11.58 2.61 3.04
CA THR A 84 10.33 2.64 3.79
C THR A 84 9.15 3.08 2.92
N ALA A 85 7.95 2.64 3.29
CA ALA A 85 6.70 3.03 2.65
C ALA A 85 6.46 4.55 2.71
N ARG A 86 7.01 5.23 3.72
CA ARG A 86 6.96 6.70 3.87
C ARG A 86 7.77 7.44 2.81
N GLU A 87 8.87 6.85 2.34
CA GLU A 87 9.76 7.48 1.37
C GLU A 87 9.22 7.38 -0.06
N MET A 88 8.35 6.39 -0.33
CA MET A 88 7.67 6.12 -1.60
C MET A 88 6.56 7.14 -1.89
#